data_AF-A0A2T0FLX6-F1
#
_entry.id   AF-A0A2T0FLX6-F1
#
_cell.length_a   1.000
_cell.length_b   1.000
_cell.length_c   1.000
_cell.angle_alpha   90.00
_cell.angle_beta   90.00
_cell.angle_gamma   90.00
#
_symmetry.space_group_name_H-M   'P 1'
#
loop_
_entity.id
_entity.type
_entity.pdbx_description
1 polymer ?
#
loop_
_entity_poly.entity_id
_entity_poly.type
_entity_poly.pdbx_seq_one_letter_code
_entity_poly.pdbx_strand_id
1 'polypeptide(L)'
;MSDAPAPTVPKGHPLAELGKSSKPLDELKRVYSNKETREEALPWFWNEFYNDEEWSLWKLDYKYNDELTLTFMSNNLIGGFFNRLTESTKYIFGCAVVYGENNDNGIQGAFVIRGKDYKPAFDVAPDWESYSFTRLDASKPEDRALVDDLWAWDKPLLIDGKEREIADGKVFK
;
A
#
# COMPACT_ATOMS: atom_id res chain seq x y z
N MET A 1 -39.33 -2.75 30.61
CA MET A 1 -38.13 -3.59 30.48
C MET A 1 -37.25 -2.92 29.47
N SER A 2 -36.08 -2.43 29.91
CA SER A 2 -35.14 -1.70 29.07
C SER A 2 -34.40 -2.73 28.22
N ASP A 3 -34.69 -2.74 26.92
CA ASP A 3 -33.97 -3.55 25.94
C ASP A 3 -32.65 -2.83 25.65
N ALA A 4 -31.59 -3.22 26.36
CA ALA A 4 -30.24 -2.75 26.08
C ALA A 4 -29.73 -3.52 24.85
N PRO A 5 -29.21 -2.83 23.81
CA PRO A 5 -28.66 -3.53 22.65
C PRO A 5 -27.50 -4.41 23.12
N ALA A 6 -27.55 -5.69 22.73
CA ALA A 6 -26.48 -6.63 23.03
C ALA A 6 -25.13 -6.08 22.54
N PRO A 7 -24.06 -6.16 23.35
CA PRO A 7 -22.75 -5.70 22.93
C PRO A 7 -22.33 -6.52 21.71
N THR A 8 -22.17 -5.86 20.57
CA THR A 8 -21.53 -6.43 19.39
C THR A 8 -20.13 -6.85 19.80
N VAL A 9 -19.91 -8.15 19.98
CA VAL A 9 -18.57 -8.73 20.04
C VAL A 9 -17.83 -8.18 18.81
N PRO A 10 -16.65 -7.54 18.96
CA PRO A 10 -15.92 -7.05 17.82
C PRO A 10 -15.71 -8.22 16.85
N LYS A 11 -16.38 -8.17 15.70
CA LYS A 11 -16.04 -9.06 14.59
C LYS A 11 -14.56 -8.82 14.34
N GLY A 12 -13.72 -9.86 14.46
CA GLY A 12 -12.30 -9.74 14.14
C GLY A 12 -12.11 -9.18 12.73
N HIS A 13 -10.92 -8.67 12.43
CA HIS A 13 -10.59 -8.11 11.12
C HIS A 13 -11.06 -9.08 10.00
N PRO A 14 -11.81 -8.63 8.98
CA PRO A 14 -12.43 -9.53 7.99
C PRO A 14 -11.46 -10.52 7.33
N LEU A 15 -10.25 -10.06 7.02
CA LEU A 15 -9.18 -10.89 6.44
C LEU A 15 -8.63 -11.99 7.37
N ALA A 16 -9.01 -12.03 8.66
CA ALA A 16 -8.67 -13.12 9.56
C ALA A 16 -9.31 -14.45 9.13
N GLU A 17 -10.44 -14.41 8.42
CA GLU A 17 -11.15 -15.59 7.91
C GLU A 17 -10.33 -16.35 6.84
N LEU A 18 -9.39 -15.68 6.18
CA LEU A 18 -8.50 -16.29 5.17
C LEU A 18 -7.41 -17.19 5.78
N GLY A 19 -7.33 -17.25 7.11
CA GLY A 19 -6.32 -18.03 7.82
C GLY A 19 -4.90 -17.49 7.66
N LYS A 20 -3.93 -18.28 8.11
CA LYS A 20 -2.50 -17.94 8.02
C LYS A 20 -2.02 -18.06 6.58
N SER A 21 -1.22 -17.11 6.11
CA SER A 21 -0.50 -17.24 4.85
C SER A 21 0.60 -18.30 4.96
N SER A 22 0.98 -18.88 3.83
CA SER A 22 2.11 -19.81 3.70
C SER A 22 3.41 -19.22 4.26
N LYS A 23 3.68 -17.95 3.95
CA LYS A 23 4.80 -17.16 4.48
C LYS A 23 4.29 -15.95 5.26
N PRO A 24 4.79 -15.69 6.50
CA PRO A 24 4.32 -14.56 7.29
C PRO A 24 4.69 -13.21 6.67
N LEU A 25 3.74 -12.26 6.67
CA LEU A 25 3.98 -10.89 6.19
C LEU A 25 5.10 -10.18 6.97
N ASP A 26 5.26 -10.49 8.26
CA ASP A 26 6.34 -9.92 9.09
C ASP A 26 7.74 -10.28 8.55
N GLU A 27 7.87 -11.40 7.83
CA GLU A 27 9.13 -11.75 7.18
C GLU A 27 9.44 -10.81 6.01
N LEU A 28 8.43 -10.45 5.19
CA LEU A 28 8.58 -9.45 4.13
C LEU A 28 9.02 -8.11 4.72
N LYS A 29 8.34 -7.63 5.77
CA LYS A 29 8.67 -6.37 6.42
C LYS A 29 10.11 -6.33 6.95
N ARG A 30 10.57 -7.45 7.52
CA ARG A 30 11.95 -7.61 8.01
C ARG A 30 12.95 -7.60 6.86
N VAL A 31 12.69 -8.37 5.80
CA VAL A 31 13.56 -8.44 4.63
C VAL A 31 13.68 -7.06 3.97
N TYR A 32 12.55 -6.40 3.72
CA TYR A 32 12.52 -5.07 3.15
C TYR A 32 13.24 -4.02 4.01
N SER A 33 13.11 -4.09 5.35
CA SER A 33 13.76 -3.11 6.23
C SER A 33 15.27 -3.32 6.42
N ASN A 34 15.77 -4.54 6.21
CA ASN A 34 17.14 -4.90 6.59
C ASN A 34 18.08 -5.12 5.40
N LYS A 35 17.54 -5.15 4.18
CA LYS A 35 18.30 -5.48 2.98
C LYS A 35 18.22 -4.38 1.94
N GLU A 36 19.13 -4.39 0.99
CA GLU A 36 19.05 -3.49 -0.17
C GLU A 36 17.78 -3.77 -0.97
N THR A 37 17.02 -2.71 -1.30
CA THR A 37 15.64 -2.86 -1.78
C THR A 37 15.62 -3.47 -3.17
N ARG A 38 16.42 -2.91 -4.09
CA ARG A 38 16.49 -3.36 -5.49
C ARG A 38 17.21 -4.69 -5.64
N GLU A 39 18.33 -4.86 -4.94
CA GLU A 39 19.23 -5.99 -5.18
C GLU A 39 18.83 -7.24 -4.41
N GLU A 40 18.15 -7.09 -3.28
CA GLU A 40 17.83 -8.23 -2.40
C GLU A 40 16.35 -8.33 -2.02
N ALA A 41 15.72 -7.24 -1.54
CA ALA A 41 14.37 -7.33 -0.99
C ALA A 41 13.31 -7.60 -2.05
N LEU A 42 13.36 -6.90 -3.19
CA LEU A 42 12.44 -7.09 -4.30
C LEU A 42 12.62 -8.46 -4.98
N PRO A 43 13.84 -8.92 -5.33
CA PRO A 43 14.02 -10.29 -5.82
C PRO A 43 13.50 -11.35 -4.85
N TRP A 44 13.73 -11.18 -3.54
CA TRP A 44 13.19 -12.08 -2.53
C TRP A 44 11.66 -12.02 -2.46
N PHE A 45 11.06 -10.83 -2.54
CA PHE A 45 9.61 -10.66 -2.56
C PHE A 45 8.99 -11.46 -3.70
N TRP A 46 9.51 -11.32 -4.92
CA TRP A 46 8.95 -12.01 -6.09
C TRP A 46 9.20 -13.51 -6.11
N ASN A 47 10.37 -13.96 -5.65
CA ASN A 47 10.76 -15.37 -5.79
C ASN A 47 10.34 -16.23 -4.59
N GLU A 48 10.27 -15.64 -3.39
CA GLU A 48 10.11 -16.39 -2.13
C GLU A 48 8.82 -16.06 -1.37
N PHE A 49 8.25 -14.86 -1.56
CA PHE A 49 7.07 -14.42 -0.80
C PHE A 49 5.79 -14.38 -1.62
N TYR A 50 5.81 -13.72 -2.79
CA TYR A 50 4.62 -13.44 -3.54
C TYR A 50 4.03 -14.73 -4.13
N ASN A 51 2.80 -15.02 -3.73
CA ASN A 51 1.97 -16.05 -4.33
C ASN A 51 0.60 -15.43 -4.64
N ASP A 52 0.22 -15.42 -5.92
CA ASP A 52 -1.06 -14.85 -6.34
C ASP A 52 -2.22 -15.56 -5.63
N GLU A 53 -2.18 -16.86 -5.34
CA GLU A 53 -3.29 -17.54 -4.63
C GLU A 53 -3.62 -16.91 -3.27
N GLU A 54 -2.61 -16.36 -2.59
CA GLU A 54 -2.74 -15.80 -1.25
C GLU A 54 -2.76 -14.27 -1.20
N TRP A 55 -2.17 -13.61 -2.20
CA TRP A 55 -1.92 -12.17 -2.18
C TRP A 55 -2.37 -11.53 -3.48
N SER A 56 -2.72 -10.25 -3.41
CA SER A 56 -2.99 -9.44 -4.59
C SER A 56 -2.21 -8.13 -4.52
N LEU A 57 -1.90 -7.57 -5.70
CA LEU A 57 -1.18 -6.32 -5.84
C LEU A 57 -2.12 -5.22 -6.29
N TRP A 58 -1.96 -4.04 -5.69
CA TRP A 58 -2.83 -2.90 -5.93
C TRP A 58 -2.02 -1.61 -6.02
N LYS A 59 -2.27 -0.87 -7.10
CA LYS A 59 -1.86 0.52 -7.24
C LYS A 59 -2.91 1.42 -6.58
N LEU A 60 -2.44 2.38 -5.80
CA LEU A 60 -3.26 3.45 -5.23
C LEU A 60 -2.88 4.77 -5.91
N ASP A 61 -3.85 5.49 -6.44
CA ASP A 61 -3.69 6.88 -6.90
C ASP A 61 -4.56 7.79 -6.04
N TYR A 62 -4.01 8.88 -5.51
CA TYR A 62 -4.83 9.87 -4.82
C TYR A 62 -5.68 10.67 -5.83
N LYS A 63 -6.96 10.86 -5.50
CA LYS A 63 -7.95 11.44 -6.43
C LYS A 63 -7.88 12.96 -6.55
N TYR A 64 -7.38 13.64 -5.52
CA TYR A 64 -7.45 15.10 -5.39
C TYR A 64 -6.06 15.74 -5.44
N ASN A 65 -5.23 15.31 -6.40
CA ASN A 65 -3.86 15.82 -6.54
C ASN A 65 -3.82 17.35 -6.78
N ASP A 66 -4.88 17.91 -7.37
CA ASP A 66 -5.06 19.36 -7.59
C ASP A 66 -5.25 20.17 -6.29
N GLU A 67 -5.60 19.51 -5.18
CA GLU A 67 -5.69 20.13 -3.85
C GLU A 67 -4.36 20.09 -3.09
N LEU A 68 -3.36 19.35 -3.60
CA LEU A 68 -2.07 19.21 -2.95
C LEU A 68 -1.20 20.46 -3.15
N THR A 69 -0.59 20.92 -2.07
CA THR A 69 0.25 22.14 -2.08
C THR A 69 1.70 21.78 -1.78
N LEU A 70 2.09 21.69 -0.53
CA LEU A 70 3.48 21.46 -0.14
C LEU A 70 3.75 19.95 -0.04
N THR A 71 4.86 19.47 -0.62
CA THR A 71 5.17 18.02 -0.68
C THR A 71 5.23 17.37 0.71
N PHE A 72 5.71 18.09 1.73
CA PHE A 72 5.70 17.59 3.11
C PHE A 72 4.27 17.47 3.69
N MET A 73 3.33 18.33 3.27
CA MET A 73 1.91 18.23 3.68
C MET A 73 1.27 17.01 3.02
N SER A 74 1.57 16.78 1.74
CA SER A 74 1.16 15.56 1.02
C SER A 74 1.75 14.31 1.68
N ASN A 75 3.01 14.34 2.11
CA ASN A 75 3.60 13.23 2.84
C ASN A 75 2.92 13.02 4.20
N ASN A 76 2.56 14.10 4.91
CA ASN A 76 1.79 14.00 6.16
C ASN A 76 0.40 13.37 5.94
N LEU A 77 -0.24 13.63 4.80
CA LEU A 77 -1.51 13.00 4.43
C LEU A 77 -1.35 11.47 4.34
N ILE A 78 -0.29 10.98 3.69
CA ILE A 78 0.05 9.55 3.65
C ILE A 78 0.22 9.00 5.07
N GLY A 79 0.93 9.72 5.94
CA GLY A 79 1.14 9.30 7.33
C GLY A 79 -0.16 9.21 8.13
N GLY A 80 -1.05 10.19 7.96
CA GLY A 80 -2.38 10.19 8.56
C GLY A 80 -3.20 8.98 8.12
N PHE A 81 -3.19 8.68 6.82
CA PHE A 81 -3.87 7.52 6.26
C PHE A 81 -3.32 6.21 6.82
N PHE A 82 -2.00 6.05 6.86
CA PHE A 82 -1.34 4.85 7.40
C PHE A 82 -1.64 4.63 8.89
N ASN A 83 -1.71 5.69 9.69
CA ASN A 83 -2.08 5.57 11.11
C ASN A 83 -3.49 4.98 11.31
N ARG A 84 -4.40 5.23 10.36
CA ARG A 84 -5.78 4.69 10.41
C ARG A 84 -5.87 3.26 9.86
N LEU A 85 -4.85 2.78 9.17
CA LEU A 85 -4.75 1.39 8.69
C LEU A 85 -4.12 0.43 9.72
N THR A 86 -3.82 0.89 10.95
CA THR A 86 -3.06 0.12 11.95
C THR A 86 -3.65 -1.27 12.25
N GLU A 87 -4.98 -1.42 12.21
CA GLU A 87 -5.66 -2.71 12.39
C GLU A 87 -5.39 -3.72 11.26
N SER A 88 -4.96 -3.23 10.09
CA SER A 88 -4.70 -4.01 8.87
C SER A 88 -3.23 -4.30 8.63
N THR A 89 -2.34 -3.90 9.56
CA THR A 89 -0.88 -4.15 9.50
C THR A 89 -0.52 -5.62 9.29
N LYS A 90 -1.35 -6.57 9.72
CA LYS A 90 -1.11 -8.02 9.50
C LYS A 90 -1.43 -8.51 8.09
N TYR A 91 -2.11 -7.69 7.30
CA TYR A 91 -2.71 -8.09 6.02
C TYR A 91 -2.27 -7.23 4.84
N ILE A 92 -1.55 -6.14 5.08
CA ILE A 92 -1.09 -5.21 4.04
C ILE A 92 0.35 -4.83 4.31
N PHE A 93 1.13 -4.79 3.24
CA PHE A 93 2.41 -4.10 3.19
C PHE A 93 2.47 -3.27 1.90
N GLY A 94 3.12 -2.12 1.93
CA GLY A 94 3.34 -1.36 0.71
C GLY A 94 3.95 0.00 0.96
N CYS A 95 4.16 0.73 -0.13
CA CYS A 95 4.72 2.07 -0.09
C CYS A 95 3.80 3.04 -0.81
N ALA A 96 3.74 4.26 -0.30
CA ALA A 96 3.15 5.39 -1.01
C ALA A 96 4.17 6.53 -1.05
N VAL A 97 4.28 7.17 -2.20
CA VAL A 97 5.25 8.24 -2.46
C VAL A 97 4.52 9.51 -2.86
N VAL A 98 5.17 10.64 -2.60
CA VAL A 98 4.84 11.95 -3.14
C VAL A 98 5.78 12.20 -4.32
N TYR A 99 5.24 12.37 -5.52
CA TYR A 99 6.01 12.73 -6.70
C TYR A 99 5.79 14.19 -7.09
N GLY A 100 6.74 14.79 -7.80
CA GLY A 100 6.69 16.18 -8.25
C GLY A 100 7.23 17.17 -7.21
N GLU A 101 6.71 18.39 -7.24
CA GLU A 101 7.22 19.52 -6.45
C GLU A 101 6.09 20.31 -5.77
N ASN A 102 6.45 21.33 -4.99
CA ASN A 102 5.45 22.15 -4.31
C ASN A 102 4.48 22.81 -5.33
N ASN A 103 3.19 22.66 -5.07
CA ASN A 103 2.06 23.12 -5.89
C ASN A 103 1.89 22.39 -7.24
N ASP A 104 2.71 21.38 -7.50
CA ASP A 104 2.55 20.44 -8.62
C ASP A 104 3.06 19.06 -8.17
N ASN A 105 2.32 18.41 -7.28
CA ASN A 105 2.65 17.07 -6.78
C ASN A 105 1.41 16.16 -6.75
N GLY A 106 1.68 14.87 -6.61
CA GLY A 106 0.66 13.86 -6.46
C GLY A 106 1.12 12.72 -5.56
N ILE A 107 0.16 11.85 -5.21
CA ILE A 107 0.43 10.68 -4.39
C ILE A 107 0.09 9.42 -5.17
N GLN A 108 1.04 8.48 -5.22
CA GLN A 108 0.85 7.14 -5.78
C GLN A 108 1.48 6.10 -4.86
N GLY A 109 0.92 4.89 -4.82
CA GLY A 109 1.48 3.81 -4.02
C GLY A 109 1.21 2.42 -4.61
N ALA A 110 1.94 1.44 -4.12
CA ALA A 110 1.80 0.03 -4.48
C ALA A 110 1.77 -0.82 -3.20
N PHE A 111 0.78 -1.70 -3.12
CA PHE A 111 0.51 -2.49 -1.93
C PHE A 111 0.28 -3.96 -2.28
N VAL A 112 0.83 -4.84 -1.46
CA VAL A 112 0.50 -6.27 -1.42
C VAL A 112 -0.51 -6.49 -0.30
N ILE A 113 -1.61 -7.16 -0.63
CA ILE A 113 -2.77 -7.32 0.26
C ILE A 113 -3.15 -8.79 0.35
N ARG A 114 -3.46 -9.26 1.56
CA ARG A 114 -3.92 -10.62 1.79
C ARG A 114 -5.28 -10.84 1.12
N GLY A 115 -5.39 -11.88 0.30
CA GLY A 115 -6.58 -12.21 -0.46
C GLY A 115 -6.67 -11.49 -1.80
N LYS A 116 -7.85 -11.51 -2.41
CA LYS A 116 -8.10 -11.03 -3.78
C LYS A 116 -8.82 -9.69 -3.86
N ASP A 117 -9.31 -9.19 -2.73
CA ASP A 117 -10.04 -7.94 -2.61
C ASP A 117 -9.28 -7.00 -1.67
N TYR A 118 -9.05 -5.77 -2.11
CA TYR A 118 -8.36 -4.75 -1.31
C TYR A 118 -9.27 -4.20 -0.22
N LYS A 119 -10.58 -4.12 -0.47
CA LYS A 119 -11.51 -3.34 0.33
C LYS A 119 -11.53 -3.75 1.82
N PRO A 120 -11.57 -5.05 2.19
CA PRO A 120 -11.58 -5.44 3.59
C PRO A 120 -10.29 -5.07 4.35
N ALA A 121 -9.22 -4.77 3.63
CA ALA A 121 -7.95 -4.33 4.18
C ALA A 121 -7.95 -2.81 4.43
N PHE A 122 -8.71 -2.03 3.66
CA PHE A 122 -8.73 -0.57 3.74
C PHE A 122 -9.97 0.00 4.44
N ASP A 123 -11.05 -0.77 4.58
CA ASP A 123 -12.33 -0.34 5.20
C ASP A 123 -12.19 0.13 6.67
N VAL A 124 -11.06 -0.16 7.34
CA VAL A 124 -10.76 0.36 8.68
C VAL A 124 -10.38 1.85 8.69
N ALA A 125 -10.01 2.42 7.53
CA ALA A 125 -9.59 3.80 7.37
C ALA A 125 -10.52 4.56 6.41
N PRO A 126 -11.42 5.45 6.88
CA PRO A 126 -12.47 6.04 6.05
C PRO A 126 -11.95 6.82 4.82
N ASP A 127 -10.73 7.34 4.87
CA ASP A 127 -10.14 8.09 3.75
C ASP A 127 -9.64 7.21 2.60
N TRP A 128 -9.80 5.88 2.67
CA TRP A 128 -9.46 5.02 1.55
C TRP A 128 -10.25 5.41 0.28
N GLU A 129 -11.44 5.99 0.44
CA GLU A 129 -12.25 6.52 -0.66
C GLU A 129 -11.60 7.70 -1.40
N SER A 130 -10.62 8.38 -0.80
CA SER A 130 -9.82 9.41 -1.47
C SER A 130 -8.78 8.85 -2.45
N TYR A 131 -8.65 7.52 -2.51
CA TYR A 131 -7.76 6.81 -3.43
C TYR A 131 -8.56 5.98 -4.44
N SER A 132 -7.99 5.85 -5.64
CA SER A 132 -8.41 4.91 -6.67
C SER A 132 -7.55 3.66 -6.57
N PHE A 133 -8.16 2.49 -6.71
CA PHE A 133 -7.49 1.20 -6.57
C PHE A 133 -7.49 0.49 -7.92
N THR A 134 -6.29 0.21 -8.44
CA THR A 134 -6.12 -0.56 -9.67
C THR A 134 -5.40 -1.85 -9.35
N ARG A 135 -6.00 -2.99 -9.70
CA ARG A 135 -5.36 -4.29 -9.51
C ARG A 135 -4.20 -4.43 -10.48
N LEU A 136 -3.07 -4.87 -9.97
CA LEU A 136 -1.84 -5.15 -10.72
C LEU A 136 -1.70 -6.65 -10.96
N ASP A 137 -1.15 -7.01 -12.12
CA ASP A 137 -0.95 -8.38 -12.56
C ASP A 137 0.55 -8.73 -12.50
N ALA A 138 0.92 -9.60 -11.55
CA ALA A 138 2.31 -10.03 -11.38
C ALA A 138 2.89 -10.80 -12.58
N SER A 139 2.07 -11.25 -13.54
CA SER A 139 2.57 -11.85 -14.78
C SER A 139 3.05 -10.80 -15.79
N LYS A 140 2.66 -9.53 -15.61
CA LYS A 140 3.01 -8.43 -16.51
C LYS A 140 4.30 -7.74 -16.04
N PRO A 141 5.34 -7.65 -16.88
CA PRO A 141 6.59 -6.98 -16.53
C PRO A 141 6.39 -5.50 -16.11
N GLU A 142 5.46 -4.80 -16.75
CA GLU A 142 5.14 -3.39 -16.46
C GLU A 142 4.56 -3.18 -15.05
N ASP A 143 3.66 -4.08 -14.62
CA ASP A 143 3.02 -3.99 -13.30
C ASP A 143 4.02 -4.36 -12.20
N ARG A 144 4.91 -5.33 -12.46
CA ARG A 144 6.03 -5.66 -11.56
C ARG A 144 7.00 -4.49 -11.43
N ALA A 145 7.39 -3.89 -12.55
CA ALA A 145 8.29 -2.74 -12.56
C ALA A 145 7.71 -1.57 -11.76
N LEU A 146 6.41 -1.31 -11.88
CA LEU A 146 5.72 -0.29 -11.09
C LEU A 146 5.79 -0.56 -9.58
N VAL A 147 5.55 -1.80 -9.15
CA VAL A 147 5.70 -2.18 -7.73
C VAL A 147 7.14 -1.98 -7.28
N ASP A 148 8.11 -2.44 -8.08
CA ASP A 148 9.53 -2.31 -7.79
C ASP A 148 9.95 -0.84 -7.66
N ASP A 149 9.49 0.03 -8.57
CA ASP A 149 9.81 1.46 -8.58
C ASP A 149 9.19 2.20 -7.40
N LEU A 150 7.93 1.90 -7.05
CA LEU A 150 7.26 2.51 -5.90
C LEU A 150 7.81 2.05 -4.57
N TRP A 151 8.24 0.78 -4.47
CA TRP A 151 8.83 0.24 -3.25
C TRP A 151 10.29 0.62 -3.09
N ALA A 152 11.03 0.77 -4.19
CA ALA A 152 12.41 1.19 -4.14
C ALA A 152 12.59 2.70 -4.11
N TRP A 153 11.56 3.50 -4.46
CA TRP A 153 11.48 4.98 -4.49
C TRP A 153 12.76 5.72 -4.93
N ASP A 154 13.56 5.09 -5.78
CA ASP A 154 14.92 5.50 -6.20
C ASP A 154 14.95 6.02 -7.65
N LYS A 155 13.79 6.09 -8.31
CA LYS A 155 13.64 6.53 -9.70
C LYS A 155 12.39 7.40 -9.88
N PRO A 156 12.36 8.27 -10.90
CA PRO A 156 11.17 9.02 -11.27
C PRO A 156 10.01 8.11 -11.65
N LEU A 157 8.78 8.57 -11.42
CA LEU A 157 7.57 7.91 -11.88
C LEU A 157 7.12 8.50 -13.22
N LEU A 158 6.58 7.66 -14.11
CA LEU A 158 5.97 8.11 -15.35
C LEU A 158 4.49 8.45 -15.11
N ILE A 159 4.17 9.73 -15.02
CA ILE A 159 2.82 10.25 -14.81
C ILE A 159 2.41 11.06 -16.04
N ASP A 160 1.32 10.65 -16.71
CA ASP A 160 0.81 11.29 -17.93
C ASP A 160 1.88 11.49 -19.02
N GLY A 161 2.77 10.50 -19.16
CA GLY A 161 3.88 10.52 -20.13
C GLY A 161 5.05 11.44 -19.75
N LYS A 162 5.09 11.96 -18.51
CA LYS A 162 6.18 12.78 -17.98
C LYS A 162 6.85 12.09 -16.81
N GLU A 163 8.18 12.14 -16.78
CA GLU A 163 8.95 11.73 -15.60
C GLU A 163 8.75 12.75 -14.47
N ARG A 164 8.39 12.25 -13.29
CA ARG A 164 8.15 13.03 -12.08
C ARG A 164 9.01 12.46 -10.96
N GLU A 165 9.96 13.26 -10.49
CA GLU A 165 10.84 12.89 -9.38
C GLU A 165 10.04 12.57 -8.11
N ILE A 166 10.54 11.63 -7.31
CA ILE A 166 9.96 11.34 -5.99
C ILE A 166 10.53 12.35 -4.99
N ALA A 167 9.64 13.11 -4.34
CA ALA A 167 10.01 14.09 -3.35
C ALA A 167 10.13 13.49 -1.94
N ASP A 168 9.26 12.53 -1.59
CA ASP A 168 9.20 11.88 -0.28
C ASP A 168 8.33 10.63 -0.36
N GLY A 169 8.23 9.84 0.70
CA GLY A 169 7.27 8.74 0.80
C GLY A 169 7.16 8.12 2.19
N LYS A 170 6.34 7.07 2.29
CA LYS A 170 6.20 6.25 3.49
C LYS A 170 6.01 4.80 3.14
N VAL A 171 6.48 3.95 4.04
CA VAL A 171 6.28 2.51 4.02
C VAL A 171 5.23 2.16 5.08
N PHE A 172 4.18 1.45 4.68
CA PHE A 172 3.22 0.85 5.59
C PHE A 172 3.67 -0.57 5.94
N LYS A 173 4.03 -0.77 7.21
CA LYS A 173 4.52 -2.04 7.75
C LYS A 173 4.09 -2.20 9.20
#